data_AF-A0AAV8FKA2-F1
#
_entry.id   AF-A0AAV8FKA2-F1
#
_cell.length_a   1.000
_cell.length_b   1.000
_cell.length_c   1.000
_cell.angle_alpha   90.00
_cell.angle_beta   90.00
_cell.angle_gamma   90.00
#
_symmetry.space_group_name_H-M   'P 1'
#
loop_
_entity.id
_entity.type
_entity.pdbx_description
1 polymer ?
#
loop_
_entity_poly.entity_id
_entity_poly.type
_entity_poly.pdbx_seq_one_letter_code
_entity_poly.pdbx_strand_id
1 'polypeptide(L)'
;MFLILLAEGFSFQIVNTNLDELSPRARRRSALLTWQHIASLPPNLPVVYCGGFNTQKESMTGRFLLGRSREHGVVGDMRDAWPNARVRKNVSLIRTYHGFKGDKQGAMEFLKLIFRALCLCWDRQTQDLHIDWILFRGRSLVPVLCEVINDNIDGFYPSSHFPIYAEFLLPRSVRLVETPS
;
A
#
# COMPACT_ATOMS: atom_id res chain seq x y z
N MET A 1 -2.96 14.72 -2.48
CA MET A 1 -4.23 15.09 -3.13
C MET A 1 -5.34 14.24 -2.51
N PHE A 2 -6.48 14.84 -2.15
CA PHE A 2 -7.64 14.13 -1.63
C PHE A 2 -8.70 14.09 -2.72
N LEU A 3 -9.19 12.91 -3.07
CA LEU A 3 -10.22 12.72 -4.08
C LEU A 3 -11.37 11.95 -3.44
N ILE A 4 -12.60 12.47 -3.52
CA ILE A 4 -13.79 11.71 -3.15
C ILE A 4 -14.32 11.07 -4.43
N LEU A 5 -14.45 9.75 -4.43
CA LEU A 5 -15.12 9.02 -5.50
C LEU A 5 -16.51 8.62 -5.06
N LEU A 6 -17.48 8.87 -5.93
CA LEU A 6 -18.89 8.56 -5.74
C LEU A 6 -19.25 7.46 -6.75
N ALA A 7 -19.64 6.29 -6.25
CA ALA A 7 -20.52 5.38 -6.97
C ALA A 7 -21.95 5.63 -6.47
N GLU A 8 -22.98 5.39 -7.28
CA GLU A 8 -24.36 5.64 -6.84
C GLU A 8 -24.66 4.89 -5.52
N GLY A 9 -24.92 5.65 -4.45
CA GLY A 9 -25.17 5.11 -3.11
C GLY A 9 -23.93 4.71 -2.30
N PHE A 10 -22.70 4.97 -2.78
CA PHE A 10 -21.46 4.68 -2.05
C PHE A 10 -20.37 5.72 -2.27
N SER A 11 -19.98 6.35 -1.17
CA SER A 11 -18.88 7.30 -1.12
C SER A 11 -17.67 6.71 -0.41
N PHE A 12 -16.49 6.96 -0.95
CA PHE A 12 -15.23 6.71 -0.26
C PHE A 12 -14.23 7.82 -0.58
N GLN A 13 -13.20 7.95 0.27
CA GLN A 13 -12.15 8.94 0.10
C GLN A 13 -10.85 8.27 -0.31
N ILE A 14 -10.17 8.87 -1.30
CA ILE A 14 -8.81 8.54 -1.69
C ILE A 14 -7.89 9.62 -1.16
N VAL A 15 -6.84 9.18 -0.48
CA VAL A 15 -5.70 9.99 -0.07
C VAL A 15 -4.51 9.52 -0.90
N ASN A 16 -3.85 10.43 -1.62
CA ASN A 16 -2.59 10.12 -2.31
C ASN A 16 -1.44 10.98 -1.77
N THR A 17 -0.29 10.37 -1.53
CA THR A 17 0.91 11.02 -1.01
C THR A 17 2.19 10.65 -1.78
N ASN A 18 3.22 11.46 -1.60
CA ASN A 18 4.60 11.07 -1.84
C ASN A 18 5.42 11.59 -0.65
N LEU A 19 5.83 10.69 0.24
CA LEU A 19 6.54 11.06 1.46
C LEU A 19 8.01 11.40 1.17
N ASP A 20 8.66 12.09 2.09
CA ASP A 20 10.05 12.49 1.92
C ASP A 20 11.00 11.28 1.76
N GLU A 21 11.92 11.36 0.79
CA GLU A 21 12.87 10.28 0.48
C GLU A 21 13.99 10.17 1.53
N LEU A 22 14.46 11.30 2.04
CA LEU A 22 15.70 11.38 2.81
C LEU A 22 15.48 11.33 4.32
N SER A 23 14.43 11.99 4.82
CA SER A 23 14.23 12.31 6.23
C SER A 23 13.17 11.39 6.88
N PRO A 24 13.59 10.42 7.73
CA PRO A 24 12.65 9.60 8.48
C PRO A 24 11.77 10.43 9.42
N ARG A 25 12.26 11.58 9.90
CA ARG A 25 11.49 12.50 10.74
C ARG A 25 10.36 13.17 9.94
N ALA A 26 10.64 13.62 8.71
CA ALA A 26 9.63 14.18 7.83
C ALA A 26 8.55 13.14 7.51
N ARG A 27 8.95 11.91 7.15
CA ARG A 27 8.00 10.81 6.89
C ARG A 27 7.07 10.54 8.07
N ARG A 28 7.59 10.45 9.30
CA ARG A 28 6.77 10.23 10.50
C ARG A 28 5.78 11.37 10.75
N ARG A 29 6.22 12.62 10.62
CA ARG A 29 5.35 13.80 10.81
C ARG A 29 4.28 13.92 9.73
N SER A 30 4.62 13.66 8.47
CA SER A 30 3.65 13.65 7.36
C SER A 30 2.65 12.51 7.49
N ALA A 31 3.09 11.32 7.92
CA ALA A 31 2.20 10.20 8.20
C ALA A 31 1.25 10.50 9.37
N LEU A 32 1.75 11.10 10.45
CA LEU A 32 0.92 11.53 11.58
C LEU A 32 -0.13 12.55 11.15
N LEU A 33 0.26 13.59 10.41
CA LEU A 33 -0.66 14.61 9.91
C LEU A 33 -1.74 14.00 9.01
N THR A 34 -1.34 13.13 8.09
CA THR A 34 -2.28 12.46 7.18
C THR A 34 -3.22 11.54 7.92
N TRP A 35 -2.71 10.78 8.90
CA TRP A 35 -3.53 9.93 9.76
C TRP A 35 -4.53 10.74 10.59
N GLN A 36 -4.12 11.87 11.17
CA GLN A 36 -5.02 12.75 11.92
C GLN A 36 -6.17 13.26 11.05
N HIS A 37 -5.89 13.59 9.78
CA HIS A 37 -6.94 13.92 8.82
C HIS A 37 -7.87 12.73 8.53
N ILE A 38 -7.33 11.53 8.27
CA ILE A 38 -8.13 10.33 8.04
C ILE A 38 -8.99 9.99 9.28
N ALA A 39 -8.45 10.16 10.47
CA ALA A 39 -9.12 9.88 11.74
C ALA A 39 -10.22 10.90 12.07
N SER A 40 -10.18 12.12 11.52
CA SER A 40 -11.25 13.10 11.70
C SER A 40 -12.45 12.88 10.76
N LEU A 41 -12.30 12.04 9.74
CA LEU A 41 -13.39 11.65 8.85
C LEU A 41 -14.41 10.77 9.57
N PRO A 42 -15.68 10.71 9.11
CA PRO A 42 -16.67 9.81 9.68
C PRO A 42 -16.13 8.38 9.81
N PRO A 43 -16.31 7.69 10.97
CA PRO A 43 -15.73 6.36 11.19
C PRO A 43 -16.16 5.31 10.17
N ASN A 44 -17.37 5.46 9.62
CA ASN A 44 -17.94 4.55 8.63
C ASN A 44 -17.58 4.93 7.19
N LEU A 45 -16.93 6.08 6.94
CA LEU A 45 -16.47 6.47 5.62
C LEU A 45 -15.26 5.62 5.23
N PRO A 46 -15.35 4.78 4.18
CA PRO A 46 -14.20 4.02 3.72
C PRO A 46 -13.14 4.95 3.12
N VAL A 47 -11.88 4.61 3.36
CA VAL A 47 -10.74 5.39 2.91
C VAL A 47 -9.73 4.48 2.25
N VAL A 48 -9.21 4.88 1.10
CA VAL A 48 -8.03 4.32 0.45
C VAL A 48 -6.91 5.35 0.57
N TYR A 49 -5.75 4.95 1.06
CA TYR A 49 -4.57 5.79 1.19
C TYR A 49 -3.40 5.16 0.43
N CYS A 50 -3.00 5.76 -0.68
CA CYS A 50 -1.98 5.24 -1.57
C CYS A 50 -0.84 6.23 -1.82
N GLY A 51 0.22 5.72 -2.45
CA GLY A 51 1.32 6.53 -2.97
C GLY A 51 2.70 5.96 -2.62
N GLY A 52 3.72 6.80 -2.88
CA GLY A 52 5.11 6.51 -2.54
C GLY A 52 5.40 6.89 -1.08
N PHE A 53 5.64 5.90 -0.22
CA PHE A 53 5.93 6.14 1.19
C PHE A 53 7.45 6.31 1.44
N ASN A 54 8.28 5.99 0.44
CA ASN A 54 9.74 6.07 0.48
C ASN A 54 10.36 5.43 1.72
N THR A 55 9.71 4.37 2.21
CA THR A 55 10.15 3.58 3.36
C THR A 55 9.46 2.23 3.36
N GLN A 56 9.94 1.28 4.17
CA GLN A 56 9.35 -0.06 4.29
C GLN A 56 8.31 -0.12 5.41
N LYS A 57 7.41 -1.11 5.35
CA LYS A 57 6.31 -1.29 6.33
C LYS A 57 6.81 -1.45 7.76
N GLU A 58 8.00 -2.03 7.93
CA GLU A 58 8.59 -2.26 9.26
C GLU A 58 9.42 -1.09 9.81
N SER A 59 9.48 0.01 9.06
CA SER A 59 9.93 1.30 9.58
C SER A 59 8.95 1.84 10.64
N MET A 60 9.39 2.84 11.40
CA MET A 60 8.51 3.54 12.35
C MET A 60 7.26 4.13 11.69
N THR A 61 7.40 4.66 10.48
CA THR A 61 6.27 5.25 9.72
C THR A 61 5.25 4.18 9.31
N GLY A 62 5.73 3.06 8.75
CA GLY A 62 4.86 1.97 8.33
C GLY A 62 4.18 1.29 9.52
N ARG A 63 4.94 0.98 10.58
CA ARG A 63 4.39 0.44 11.83
C ARG A 63 3.34 1.35 12.45
N PHE A 64 3.56 2.67 12.41
CA PHE A 64 2.58 3.62 12.91
C PHE A 64 1.28 3.58 12.09
N LEU A 65 1.37 3.70 10.76
CA LEU A 65 0.20 3.70 9.88
C LEU A 65 -0.61 2.40 9.98
N LEU A 66 0.08 1.26 10.13
CA LEU A 66 -0.50 -0.07 10.28
C LEU A 66 -0.97 -0.40 11.71
N GLY A 67 -0.94 0.56 12.64
CA GLY A 67 -1.40 0.38 14.02
C GLY A 67 -0.50 -0.49 14.90
N ARG A 68 0.74 -0.77 14.46
CA ARG A 68 1.73 -1.59 15.16
C ARG A 68 2.64 -0.76 16.09
N SER A 69 2.59 0.57 16.01
CA SER A 69 3.32 1.48 16.90
C SER A 69 2.57 2.80 17.13
N ARG A 70 3.03 3.57 18.11
CA ARG A 70 2.49 4.90 18.45
C ARG A 70 3.41 6.01 17.95
N GLU A 71 2.82 7.11 17.50
CA GLU A 71 3.51 8.37 17.24
C GLU A 71 2.72 9.49 17.95
N HIS A 72 3.37 10.25 18.83
CA HIS A 72 2.74 11.30 19.67
C HIS A 72 1.48 10.84 20.42
N GLY A 73 1.48 9.60 20.92
CA GLY A 73 0.35 9.01 21.66
C GLY A 73 -0.80 8.52 20.79
N VAL A 74 -0.75 8.75 19.48
CA VAL A 74 -1.75 8.30 18.49
C VAL A 74 -1.33 6.96 17.90
N VAL A 75 -2.31 6.11 17.58
CA VAL A 75 -2.13 4.82 16.89
C VAL A 75 -2.85 4.90 15.55
N GLY A 76 -2.20 4.46 14.47
CA GLY A 76 -2.85 4.28 13.16
C GLY A 76 -3.81 3.09 13.16
N ASP A 77 -4.72 3.02 12.19
CA ASP A 77 -5.61 1.86 12.03
C ASP A 77 -5.89 1.59 10.55
N MET A 78 -4.81 1.65 9.75
CA MET A 78 -4.90 1.30 8.34
C MET A 78 -4.53 -0.17 8.13
N ARG A 79 -5.20 -0.81 7.18
CA ARG A 79 -4.84 -2.14 6.69
C ARG A 79 -4.15 -2.02 5.34
N ASP A 80 -3.25 -2.94 5.03
CA ASP A 80 -2.56 -2.97 3.75
C ASP A 80 -3.25 -3.91 2.75
N ALA A 81 -3.55 -3.42 1.56
CA ALA A 81 -4.22 -4.20 0.52
C ALA A 81 -3.38 -5.40 0.06
N TRP A 82 -2.04 -5.30 0.03
CA TRP A 82 -1.18 -6.38 -0.45
C TRP A 82 -1.38 -7.68 0.35
N PRO A 83 -1.14 -7.75 1.67
CA PRO A 83 -1.33 -8.99 2.43
C PRO A 83 -2.80 -9.35 2.67
N ASN A 84 -3.74 -8.38 2.57
CA ASN A 84 -5.17 -8.63 2.80
C ASN A 84 -5.93 -9.07 1.55
N ALA A 85 -5.35 -8.97 0.35
CA ALA A 85 -6.00 -9.38 -0.88
C ALA A 85 -6.19 -10.89 -0.95
N ARG A 86 -7.37 -11.33 -1.39
CA ARG A 86 -7.68 -12.76 -1.59
C ARG A 86 -6.74 -13.42 -2.60
N VAL A 87 -6.44 -12.71 -3.70
CA VAL A 87 -5.51 -13.16 -4.74
C VAL A 87 -4.38 -12.15 -4.85
N ARG A 88 -3.13 -12.65 -4.95
CA ARG A 88 -1.96 -11.83 -5.22
C ARG A 88 -1.24 -12.34 -6.47
N LYS A 89 -0.85 -11.44 -7.36
CA LYS A 89 -0.03 -11.75 -8.54
C LYS A 89 1.36 -11.15 -8.41
N ASN A 90 2.33 -11.78 -9.07
CA ASN A 90 3.74 -11.39 -9.03
C ASN A 90 4.33 -11.30 -7.61
N VAL A 91 3.95 -12.26 -6.76
CA VAL A 91 4.35 -12.32 -5.33
C VAL A 91 5.86 -12.44 -5.15
N SER A 92 6.58 -12.96 -6.16
CA SER A 92 8.05 -13.01 -6.18
C SER A 92 8.70 -11.63 -6.20
N LEU A 93 7.99 -10.58 -6.64
CA LEU A 93 8.46 -9.20 -6.63
C LEU A 93 8.32 -8.60 -5.24
N ILE A 94 9.34 -8.82 -4.41
CA ILE A 94 9.41 -8.27 -3.06
C ILE A 94 9.69 -6.76 -3.03
N ARG A 95 9.92 -6.10 -4.17
CA ARG A 95 10.20 -4.66 -4.23
C ARG A 95 9.36 -4.01 -5.32
N THR A 96 8.93 -2.78 -5.05
CA THR A 96 8.25 -1.94 -6.04
C THR A 96 9.27 -1.04 -6.74
N TYR A 97 10.24 -0.49 -6.01
CA TYR A 97 11.35 0.23 -6.61
C TYR A 97 12.39 -0.72 -7.22
N HIS A 98 12.79 -0.44 -8.45
CA HIS A 98 13.80 -1.20 -9.19
C HIS A 98 14.82 -0.34 -9.94
N GLY A 99 14.71 0.99 -9.93
CA GLY A 99 15.71 1.88 -10.53
C GLY A 99 16.00 1.56 -12.00
N PHE A 100 14.97 1.21 -12.77
CA PHE A 100 15.05 0.75 -14.17
C PHE A 100 15.78 -0.58 -14.41
N LYS A 101 16.12 -1.34 -13.35
CA LYS A 101 16.77 -2.66 -13.46
C LYS A 101 15.80 -3.84 -13.54
N GLY A 102 14.55 -3.63 -13.12
CA GLY A 102 13.51 -4.65 -13.12
C GLY A 102 13.66 -5.69 -12.02
N ASP A 103 13.38 -6.95 -12.36
CA ASP A 103 13.47 -8.13 -11.50
C ASP A 103 14.92 -8.61 -11.27
N LYS A 104 15.90 -8.06 -11.99
CA LYS A 104 17.34 -8.37 -11.90
C LYS A 104 17.99 -7.95 -10.57
N GLN A 105 17.21 -7.68 -9.52
CA GLN A 105 17.71 -7.32 -8.18
C GLN A 105 18.35 -8.52 -7.43
N GLY A 106 18.36 -9.72 -8.02
CA GLY A 106 19.45 -10.70 -7.89
C GLY A 106 19.42 -11.65 -6.67
N ALA A 107 20.24 -12.72 -6.75
CA ALA A 107 20.36 -13.80 -5.77
C ALA A 107 20.66 -13.34 -4.34
N MET A 108 21.25 -12.16 -4.17
CA MET A 108 21.53 -11.58 -2.86
C MET A 108 20.26 -11.19 -2.09
N GLU A 109 19.18 -10.80 -2.78
CA GLU A 109 17.89 -10.51 -2.14
C GLU A 109 17.18 -11.79 -1.72
N PHE A 110 17.26 -12.84 -2.54
CA PHE A 110 16.81 -14.18 -2.17
C PHE A 110 17.57 -14.71 -0.93
N LEU A 111 18.89 -14.49 -0.87
CA LEU A 111 19.70 -14.85 0.30
C LEU A 111 19.31 -14.06 1.56
N LYS A 112 19.04 -12.74 1.44
CA LYS A 112 18.53 -11.92 2.54
C LYS A 112 17.18 -12.43 3.08
N LEU A 113 16.29 -12.87 2.19
CA LEU A 113 15.02 -13.47 2.58
C LEU A 113 15.23 -14.79 3.33
N ILE A 114 16.11 -15.67 2.83
CA ILE A 114 16.47 -16.93 3.51
C ILE A 114 17.02 -16.64 4.91
N PHE A 115 17.96 -15.70 5.04
CA PHE A 115 18.56 -15.37 6.33
C PHE A 115 17.51 -14.85 7.32
N ARG A 116 16.61 -13.97 6.87
CA ARG A 116 15.50 -13.47 7.71
C ARG A 116 14.51 -14.56 8.13
N ALA A 117 14.17 -15.48 7.21
CA ALA A 117 13.31 -16.61 7.50
C ALA A 117 13.95 -17.56 8.53
N LEU A 118 15.26 -17.80 8.43
CA LEU A 118 16.03 -18.64 9.36
C LEU A 118 16.14 -18.02 10.76
N CYS A 119 16.18 -16.68 10.88
CA CYS A 119 16.26 -16.01 12.17
C CYS A 119 14.94 -15.98 12.98
N LEU A 120 13.84 -16.57 12.48
CA LEU A 120 12.50 -16.58 13.14
C LEU A 120 11.93 -15.19 13.51
N CYS A 121 12.60 -14.09 13.15
CA CYS A 121 12.14 -12.72 13.40
C CYS A 121 11.06 -12.24 12.41
N TRP A 122 10.51 -13.14 11.59
CA TRP A 122 9.89 -12.76 10.32
C TRP A 122 8.45 -13.24 10.22
N ASP A 123 7.50 -12.30 10.28
CA ASP A 123 6.10 -12.55 9.94
C ASP A 123 6.00 -12.93 8.44
N ARG A 124 5.43 -14.09 8.17
CA ARG A 124 5.22 -14.61 6.81
C ARG A 124 4.29 -13.72 5.98
N GLN A 125 3.49 -12.85 6.60
CA GLN A 125 2.59 -11.95 5.88
C GLN A 125 3.28 -10.68 5.35
N THR A 126 4.45 -10.28 5.87
CA THR A 126 5.14 -9.03 5.50
C THR A 126 6.52 -9.26 4.88
N GLN A 127 6.65 -10.26 4.00
CA GLN A 127 7.92 -10.55 3.32
C GLN A 127 8.29 -9.57 2.21
N ASP A 128 7.42 -8.60 1.90
CA ASP A 128 7.70 -7.59 0.91
C ASP A 128 8.48 -6.40 1.50
N LEU A 129 9.33 -5.81 0.66
CA LEU A 129 10.07 -4.57 0.85
C LEU A 129 9.48 -3.48 -0.04
N HIS A 130 8.16 -3.52 -0.25
CA HIS A 130 7.46 -2.49 -1.01
C HIS A 130 7.62 -1.14 -0.31
N ILE A 131 7.82 -0.09 -1.09
CA ILE A 131 7.85 1.29 -0.60
C ILE A 131 6.69 2.13 -1.14
N ASP A 132 5.95 1.55 -2.09
CA ASP A 132 4.68 2.05 -2.61
C ASP A 132 3.60 1.17 -2.01
N TRP A 133 2.54 1.74 -1.41
CA TRP A 133 1.52 0.94 -0.72
C TRP A 133 0.11 1.40 -1.12
N ILE A 134 -0.85 0.48 -0.96
CA ILE A 134 -2.28 0.79 -0.99
C ILE A 134 -2.84 0.40 0.36
N LEU A 135 -3.02 1.38 1.23
CA LEU A 135 -3.62 1.21 2.54
C LEU A 135 -5.12 1.49 2.50
N PHE A 136 -5.90 0.91 3.39
CA PHE A 136 -7.33 1.12 3.44
C PHE A 136 -7.92 1.03 4.85
N ARG A 137 -9.04 1.74 5.06
CA ARG A 137 -9.87 1.74 6.26
C ARG A 137 -11.33 1.52 5.88
N GLY A 138 -12.08 0.85 6.75
CA GLY A 138 -13.52 0.61 6.57
C GLY A 138 -13.84 -0.81 6.11
N ARG A 139 -14.89 -1.40 6.70
CA ARG A 139 -15.28 -2.81 6.46
C ARG A 139 -15.89 -3.06 5.08
N SER A 140 -16.38 -1.99 4.45
CA SER A 140 -17.01 -2.02 3.13
C SER A 140 -16.04 -2.20 1.97
N LEU A 141 -14.73 -2.04 2.21
CA LEU A 141 -13.68 -2.29 1.21
C LEU A 141 -13.03 -3.64 1.48
N VAL A 142 -13.18 -4.56 0.53
CA VAL A 142 -12.56 -5.89 0.60
C VAL A 142 -11.62 -6.05 -0.60
N PRO A 143 -10.30 -6.07 -0.40
CA PRO A 143 -9.37 -6.28 -1.51
C PRO A 143 -9.51 -7.72 -2.03
N VAL A 144 -9.82 -7.88 -3.31
CA VAL A 144 -9.99 -9.19 -3.96
C VAL A 144 -8.78 -9.60 -4.78
N LEU A 145 -8.08 -8.62 -5.36
CA LEU A 145 -6.85 -8.82 -6.12
C LEU A 145 -5.85 -7.72 -5.75
N CYS A 146 -4.58 -8.08 -5.63
CA CYS A 146 -3.46 -7.15 -5.60
C CYS A 146 -2.34 -7.65 -6.51
N GLU A 147 -1.76 -6.77 -7.31
CA GLU A 147 -0.80 -7.11 -8.37
C GLU A 147 0.30 -6.04 -8.43
N VAL A 148 1.55 -6.49 -8.48
CA VAL A 148 2.69 -5.63 -8.85
C VAL A 148 2.85 -5.76 -10.36
N ILE A 149 2.52 -4.71 -11.11
CA ILE A 149 2.59 -4.71 -12.57
C ILE A 149 4.06 -4.56 -12.99
N ASN A 150 4.58 -5.54 -13.72
CA ASN A 150 5.99 -5.62 -14.08
C ASN A 150 6.25 -5.53 -15.59
N ASP A 151 5.31 -4.93 -16.32
CA ASP A 151 5.38 -4.77 -17.76
C ASP A 151 6.69 -4.09 -18.18
N ASN A 152 7.32 -4.66 -19.20
CA ASN A 152 8.52 -4.15 -19.82
C ASN A 152 8.25 -4.06 -21.33
N ILE A 153 8.39 -2.87 -21.89
CA ILE A 153 8.06 -2.57 -23.29
C ILE A 153 9.38 -2.34 -24.01
N ASP A 154 9.69 -3.18 -25.00
CA ASP A 154 10.90 -3.09 -25.83
C ASP A 154 12.21 -3.03 -25.02
N GLY A 155 12.27 -3.71 -23.87
CA GLY A 155 13.44 -3.71 -22.98
C GLY A 155 13.42 -2.59 -21.94
N PHE A 156 12.46 -1.66 -22.00
CA PHE A 156 12.37 -0.51 -21.12
C PHE A 156 11.22 -0.63 -20.13
N TYR A 157 11.49 -0.19 -18.89
CA TYR A 157 10.46 -0.02 -17.89
C TYR A 157 9.88 1.40 -17.98
N PRO A 158 8.55 1.58 -17.97
CA PRO A 158 7.92 2.90 -18.02
C PRO A 158 8.28 3.83 -16.85
N SER A 159 8.69 3.26 -15.71
CA SER A 159 9.08 3.98 -14.49
C SER A 159 10.20 3.23 -13.78
N SER A 160 10.86 3.88 -12.81
CA SER A 160 11.80 3.23 -11.89
C SER A 160 11.10 2.44 -10.78
N HIS A 161 9.77 2.55 -10.68
CA HIS A 161 8.91 1.78 -9.79
C HIS A 161 7.91 0.95 -10.60
N PHE A 162 7.63 -0.27 -10.12
CA PHE A 162 6.49 -1.06 -10.54
C PHE A 162 5.20 -0.46 -9.96
N PRO A 163 4.15 -0.23 -10.77
CA PRO A 163 2.84 0.12 -10.27
C PRO A 163 2.26 -0.98 -9.38
N ILE A 164 1.57 -0.60 -8.31
CA ILE A 164 0.71 -1.51 -7.55
C ILE A 164 -0.72 -1.29 -7.98
N TYR A 165 -1.38 -2.38 -8.35
CA TYR A 165 -2.79 -2.45 -8.66
C TYR A 165 -3.53 -3.20 -7.55
N ALA A 166 -4.67 -2.69 -7.12
CA ALA A 166 -5.56 -3.39 -6.22
C ALA A 166 -7.01 -3.24 -6.66
N GLU A 167 -7.74 -4.34 -6.65
CA GLU A 167 -9.16 -4.40 -6.91
C GLU A 167 -9.91 -4.59 -5.58
N PHE A 168 -10.91 -3.76 -5.33
CA PHE A 168 -11.76 -3.85 -4.15
C PHE A 168 -13.17 -4.21 -4.55
N LEU A 169 -13.75 -5.19 -3.85
CA LEU A 169 -15.18 -5.43 -3.91
C LEU A 169 -15.91 -4.36 -3.09
N LEU A 170 -16.87 -3.70 -3.73
CA LEU A 170 -17.79 -2.77 -3.07
C LEU A 170 -19.00 -3.51 -2.47
N PRO A 171 -19.71 -2.92 -1.50
CA PRO A 171 -20.94 -3.52 -0.97
C PRO A 171 -21.97 -3.80 -2.05
N ARG A 172 -22.77 -4.86 -1.90
CA ARG A 172 -23.83 -5.23 -2.86
C ARG A 172 -24.92 -4.17 -3.03
N SER A 173 -25.02 -3.22 -2.10
CA SER A 173 -25.95 -2.09 -2.18
C SER A 173 -25.55 -1.06 -3.25
N VAL A 174 -24.31 -1.11 -3.75
CA VAL A 174 -23.83 -0.21 -4.80
C VAL A 174 -24.30 -0.73 -6.15
N ARG A 175 -25.10 0.07 -6.86
CA ARG A 175 -25.44 -0.22 -8.25
C ARG A 175 -24.28 0.25 -9.12
N LEU A 176 -23.71 -0.65 -9.90
CA LEU A 176 -22.76 -0.28 -10.95
C LEU A 176 -23.57 0.41 -12.04
N VAL A 177 -23.21 1.65 -12.38
CA VAL A 177 -23.73 2.30 -13.57
C VAL A 177 -23.18 1.50 -14.75
N GLU A 178 -24.05 0.84 -15.52
CA GLU A 178 -23.64 0.16 -16.75
C GLU A 178 -22.95 1.19 -17.65
N THR A 179 -21.70 0.94 -18.03
CA THR A 179 -21.03 1.74 -19.06
C THR A 179 -21.81 1.60 -20.35
N PRO A 180 -22.26 2.69 -20.99
CA PRO A 180 -22.87 2.60 -22.30
C PRO A 180 -21.84 2.03 -23.28
N SER A 181 -22.27 1.01 -24.03
CA SER A 181 -21.54 0.32 -25.10
C SER A 181 -21.08 1.26 -26.20
#